data_AF-A0A8K0FWK2-F1
#
_entry.id   AF-A0A8K0FWK2-F1
#
_cell.length_a   1.000
_cell.length_b   1.000
_cell.length_c   1.000
_cell.angle_alpha   90.00
_cell.angle_beta   90.00
_cell.angle_gamma   90.00
#
_symmetry.space_group_name_H-M   'P 1'
#
loop_
_entity.id
_entity.type
_entity.pdbx_description
1 polymer ?
#
loop_
_entity_poly.entity_id
_entity_poly.type
_entity_poly.pdbx_seq_one_letter_code
_entity_poly.pdbx_strand_id
1 'polypeptide(L)'
;MGRSKTGIKRKKIEVGDLTAAAENVLRNEISVREGARTYNVSRSSLSLHILTHRRYGAEKFAYQASNAVRKVFSDTEEIALVEYLITAAKWNYGRGTKISTPESWETEKKAGNQWFRCFKAGYKDRLSLRKPQVTSLSRMTAFNKEHVKLFFSKLTDKYSRYSLQPTCIHEPSTVTAEREVKQVGRFGESGINVTLIACGSAAGVFIPSLFVFLLVYIKSHMLKNALGGSTGAANKSGWSNSDISFNFFYPE
;
A
#
# COMPACT_ATOMS: atom_id res chain seq x y z
N MET A 1 5.17 -20.04 -4.80
CA MET A 1 4.20 -21.05 -5.30
C MET A 1 3.47 -20.48 -6.51
N GLY A 2 3.67 -21.09 -7.68
CA GLY A 2 3.01 -20.69 -8.92
C GLY A 2 1.50 -20.95 -8.84
N ARG A 3 0.71 -19.98 -9.33
CA ARG A 3 -0.73 -20.16 -9.54
C ARG A 3 -0.92 -21.33 -10.51
N SER A 4 -1.87 -22.23 -10.22
CA SER A 4 -2.28 -23.23 -11.21
C SER A 4 -2.63 -22.53 -12.52
N LYS A 5 -2.13 -23.03 -13.66
CA LYS A 5 -2.47 -22.52 -15.00
C LYS A 5 -3.98 -22.50 -15.25
N THR A 6 -4.74 -23.32 -14.54
CA THR A 6 -6.20 -23.48 -14.65
C THR A 6 -6.99 -22.76 -13.57
N GLY A 7 -6.36 -21.94 -12.73
CA GLY A 7 -7.07 -21.14 -11.70
C GLY A 7 -7.69 -21.96 -10.55
N ILE A 8 -7.52 -23.28 -10.53
CA ILE A 8 -8.03 -24.16 -9.48
C ILE A 8 -7.37 -23.78 -8.15
N LYS A 9 -8.17 -23.28 -7.22
CA LYS A 9 -7.74 -23.05 -5.84
C LYS A 9 -7.62 -24.40 -5.14
N ARG A 10 -6.49 -24.65 -4.45
CA ARG A 10 -6.38 -25.81 -3.56
C ARG A 10 -7.47 -25.71 -2.49
N LYS A 11 -8.16 -26.82 -2.20
CA LYS A 11 -9.09 -26.88 -1.07
C LYS A 11 -8.36 -26.46 0.19
N LYS A 12 -8.96 -25.56 0.96
CA LYS A 12 -8.45 -25.14 2.26
C LYS A 12 -8.50 -26.36 3.18
N ILE A 13 -7.40 -26.61 3.87
CA ILE A 13 -7.30 -27.70 4.84
C ILE A 13 -7.80 -27.13 6.17
N GLU A 14 -8.85 -27.71 6.73
CA GLU A 14 -9.27 -27.41 8.10
C GLU A 14 -8.33 -28.14 9.06
N VAL A 15 -7.72 -27.37 9.97
CA VAL A 15 -6.62 -27.87 10.82
C VAL A 15 -7.10 -28.97 11.76
N GLY A 16 -8.30 -28.81 12.33
CA GLY A 16 -8.91 -29.77 13.24
C GLY A 16 -9.16 -31.14 12.60
N ASP A 17 -9.70 -31.16 11.38
CA ASP A 17 -10.00 -32.39 10.64
C ASP A 17 -8.72 -33.15 10.28
N LEU A 18 -7.67 -32.42 9.90
CA LEU A 18 -6.37 -33.00 9.59
C LEU A 18 -5.68 -33.57 10.84
N THR A 19 -5.75 -32.87 11.98
CA THR A 19 -5.17 -33.36 13.23
C THR A 19 -5.90 -34.60 13.74
N ALA A 20 -7.23 -34.60 13.74
CA ALA A 20 -8.02 -35.75 14.16
C ALA A 20 -7.79 -36.97 13.25
N ALA A 21 -7.78 -36.76 11.93
CA ALA A 21 -7.49 -37.82 10.97
C ALA A 21 -6.07 -38.39 11.15
N ALA A 22 -5.08 -37.55 11.44
CA ALA A 22 -3.71 -38.00 11.65
C ALA A 22 -3.55 -38.77 12.96
N GLU A 23 -4.18 -38.32 14.06
CA GLU A 23 -4.16 -39.01 15.35
C GLU A 23 -4.76 -40.41 15.26
N ASN A 24 -5.94 -40.56 14.65
CA ASN A 24 -6.61 -41.86 14.52
C ASN A 24 -5.84 -42.84 13.63
N VAL A 25 -5.16 -42.32 12.60
CA VAL A 25 -4.29 -43.15 11.76
C VAL A 25 -2.99 -43.52 12.47
N LEU A 26 -2.44 -42.65 13.32
CA LEU A 26 -1.26 -42.94 14.14
C LEU A 26 -1.55 -43.96 15.25
N ARG A 27 -2.79 -43.95 15.80
CA ARG A 27 -3.29 -44.97 16.73
C ARG A 27 -3.63 -46.31 16.07
N ASN A 28 -3.48 -46.41 14.74
CA ASN A 28 -3.87 -47.57 13.92
C ASN A 28 -5.36 -47.94 13.99
N GLU A 29 -6.23 -47.00 14.37
CA GLU A 29 -7.69 -47.22 14.42
C GLU A 29 -8.31 -47.22 13.01
N ILE A 30 -7.74 -46.40 12.10
CA ILE A 30 -8.29 -46.17 10.77
C ILE A 30 -7.17 -46.19 9.72
N SER A 31 -7.44 -46.69 8.52
CA SER A 31 -6.47 -46.60 7.41
C SER A 31 -6.34 -45.17 6.87
N VAL A 32 -5.18 -44.80 6.31
CA VAL A 32 -4.95 -43.49 5.65
C VAL A 32 -6.02 -43.18 4.59
N ARG A 33 -6.53 -44.22 3.92
CA ARG A 33 -7.50 -44.13 2.82
C ARG A 33 -8.90 -43.82 3.36
N GLU A 34 -9.25 -44.42 4.47
CA GLU A 34 -10.52 -44.25 5.15
C GLU A 34 -10.55 -42.95 5.96
N GLY A 35 -9.49 -42.61 6.71
CA GLY A 35 -9.37 -41.30 7.37
C GLY A 35 -9.46 -40.12 6.40
N ALA A 36 -8.87 -40.24 5.20
CA ALA A 36 -9.03 -39.24 4.15
C ALA A 36 -10.48 -39.07 3.68
N ARG A 37 -11.28 -40.15 3.66
CA ARG A 37 -12.70 -40.11 3.28
C ARG A 37 -13.55 -39.54 4.42
N THR A 38 -13.38 -40.05 5.64
CA THR A 38 -14.19 -39.69 6.81
C THR A 38 -14.04 -38.21 7.16
N TYR A 39 -12.81 -37.69 7.13
CA TYR A 39 -12.52 -36.29 7.47
C TYR A 39 -12.46 -35.37 6.25
N ASN A 40 -12.81 -35.87 5.04
CA ASN A 40 -12.80 -35.11 3.79
C ASN A 40 -11.46 -34.39 3.52
N VAL A 41 -10.34 -35.03 3.86
CA VAL A 41 -8.99 -34.51 3.69
C VAL A 41 -8.31 -35.17 2.49
N SER A 42 -7.43 -34.45 1.79
CA SER A 42 -6.62 -35.05 0.72
C SER A 42 -5.73 -36.18 1.24
N ARG A 43 -5.86 -37.38 0.66
CA ARG A 43 -5.03 -38.56 0.97
C ARG A 43 -3.53 -38.24 0.90
N SER A 44 -3.11 -37.48 -0.11
CA SER A 44 -1.70 -37.13 -0.29
C SER A 44 -1.20 -36.21 0.83
N SER A 45 -2.01 -35.26 1.29
CA SER A 45 -1.66 -34.39 2.42
C SER A 45 -1.58 -35.15 3.73
N LEU A 46 -2.57 -36.00 4.03
CA LEU A 46 -2.59 -36.83 5.23
C LEU A 46 -1.37 -37.77 5.27
N SER A 47 -1.11 -38.47 4.16
CA SER A 47 0.03 -39.39 4.05
C SER A 47 1.37 -38.67 4.24
N LEU A 48 1.53 -37.46 3.68
CA LEU A 48 2.76 -36.69 3.80
C LEU A 48 3.00 -36.29 5.26
N HIS A 49 1.97 -35.84 5.97
CA HIS A 49 2.10 -35.45 7.37
C HIS A 49 2.39 -36.62 8.31
N ILE A 50 1.77 -37.78 8.09
CA ILE A 50 2.10 -39.01 8.84
C ILE A 50 3.54 -39.43 8.60
N LEU A 51 4.00 -39.39 7.34
CA LEU A 51 5.39 -39.74 6.99
C LEU A 51 6.38 -38.76 7.61
N THR A 52 6.04 -37.47 7.64
CA THR A 52 6.85 -36.43 8.30
C THR A 52 6.91 -36.68 9.81
N HIS A 53 5.77 -36.96 10.46
CA HIS A 53 5.69 -37.27 11.88
C HIS A 53 6.52 -38.50 12.26
N ARG A 54 6.42 -39.59 11.47
CA ARG A 54 7.23 -40.80 11.67
C ARG A 54 8.73 -40.55 11.50
N ARG A 55 9.13 -39.60 10.64
CA ARG A 55 10.55 -39.23 10.46
C ARG A 55 11.12 -38.45 11.65
N TYR A 56 10.34 -37.51 12.20
CA TYR A 56 10.82 -36.62 13.27
C TYR A 56 10.53 -37.14 14.69
N GLY A 57 9.72 -38.20 14.83
CA GLY A 57 9.54 -38.90 16.12
C GLY A 57 8.86 -38.07 17.21
N ALA A 58 7.94 -37.17 16.85
CA ALA A 58 7.19 -36.41 17.85
C ALA A 58 6.20 -37.30 18.62
N GLU A 59 5.97 -37.04 19.90
CA GLU A 59 5.00 -37.79 20.73
C GLU A 59 3.55 -37.51 20.34
N LYS A 60 3.26 -36.28 19.89
CA LYS A 60 1.93 -35.84 19.49
C LYS A 60 1.96 -35.20 18.11
N PHE A 61 0.95 -35.51 17.31
CA PHE A 61 0.78 -34.89 16.01
C PHE A 61 0.29 -33.46 16.16
N ALA A 62 1.15 -32.49 15.84
CA ALA A 62 0.78 -31.09 15.73
C ALA A 62 0.91 -30.62 14.28
N TYR A 63 -0.19 -30.19 13.67
CA TYR A 63 -0.12 -29.54 12.38
C TYR A 63 0.45 -28.13 12.54
N GLN A 64 1.68 -27.93 12.06
CA GLN A 64 2.26 -26.60 11.92
C GLN A 64 2.09 -26.14 10.47
N ALA A 65 1.34 -25.05 10.29
CA ALA A 65 1.31 -24.38 9.00
C ALA A 65 2.73 -23.93 8.63
N SER A 66 3.15 -24.20 7.39
CA SER A 66 4.50 -23.84 6.86
C SER A 66 4.86 -22.35 6.95
N ASN A 67 3.95 -21.50 7.41
CA ASN A 67 4.21 -20.09 7.68
C ASN A 67 5.21 -19.89 8.83
N ALA A 68 5.28 -20.82 9.80
CA ALA A 68 6.18 -20.71 10.95
C ALA A 68 7.67 -20.98 10.60
N VAL A 69 7.93 -21.85 9.62
CA VAL A 69 9.28 -22.31 9.25
C VAL A 69 10.12 -21.21 8.56
N ARG A 70 9.51 -20.07 8.21
CA ARG A 70 10.16 -18.96 7.47
C ARG A 70 9.96 -17.60 8.15
N LYS A 71 9.78 -17.60 9.47
CA LYS A 71 9.83 -16.37 10.26
C LYS A 71 11.26 -15.82 10.21
N VAL A 72 11.39 -14.60 9.73
CA VAL A 72 12.66 -13.85 9.67
C VAL A 72 12.88 -13.09 10.96
N PHE A 73 11.80 -12.67 11.60
CA PHE A 73 11.79 -11.89 12.83
C PHE A 73 11.33 -12.75 14.01
N SER A 74 11.84 -12.45 15.19
CA SER A 74 11.24 -12.91 16.44
C SER A 74 9.82 -12.36 16.59
N ASP A 75 9.00 -12.99 17.42
CA ASP A 75 7.63 -12.54 17.65
C ASP A 75 7.58 -11.09 18.18
N THR A 76 8.56 -10.72 19.02
CA THR A 76 8.72 -9.34 19.52
C THR A 76 9.05 -8.34 18.43
N GLU A 77 9.95 -8.70 17.51
CA GLU A 77 10.33 -7.83 16.38
C GLU A 77 9.21 -7.71 15.35
N GLU A 78 8.45 -8.79 15.11
CA GLU A 78 7.28 -8.71 14.23
C GLU A 78 6.21 -7.78 14.79
N ILE A 79 5.95 -7.84 16.10
CA ILE A 79 5.00 -6.93 16.76
C ILE A 79 5.49 -5.48 16.62
N ALA A 80 6.76 -5.21 16.91
CA ALA A 80 7.35 -3.88 16.74
C ALA A 80 7.26 -3.39 15.28
N LEU A 81 7.44 -4.29 14.31
CA LEU A 81 7.29 -3.97 12.89
C LEU A 81 5.83 -3.66 12.53
N VAL A 82 4.86 -4.40 13.07
CA VAL A 82 3.42 -4.13 12.88
C VAL A 82 3.07 -2.75 13.42
N GLU A 83 3.51 -2.42 14.64
CA GLU A 83 3.28 -1.11 15.26
C GLU A 83 3.94 0.03 14.49
N TYR A 84 5.17 -0.21 14.02
CA TYR A 84 5.86 0.71 13.14
C TYR A 84 5.08 0.97 11.84
N LEU A 85 4.59 -0.07 11.17
CA LEU A 85 3.81 0.06 9.94
C LEU A 85 2.51 0.83 10.16
N ILE A 86 1.81 0.61 11.28
CA ILE A 86 0.60 1.36 11.63
C ILE A 86 0.94 2.84 11.85
N THR A 87 2.01 3.13 12.60
CA THR A 87 2.45 4.50 12.89
C THR A 87 2.89 5.22 11.61
N ALA A 88 3.66 4.54 10.76
CA ALA A 88 4.13 5.06 9.50
C ALA A 88 2.96 5.35 8.54
N ALA A 89 1.96 4.46 8.48
CA ALA A 89 0.74 4.67 7.72
C ALA A 89 -0.08 5.88 8.21
N LYS A 90 -0.15 6.11 9.53
CA LYS A 90 -0.79 7.31 10.10
C LYS A 90 -0.06 8.61 9.73
N TRP A 91 1.25 8.54 9.54
CA TRP A 91 2.06 9.68 9.12
C TRP A 91 2.20 9.79 7.59
N ASN A 92 1.54 8.92 6.83
CA ASN A 92 1.63 8.84 5.36
C ASN A 92 3.09 8.61 4.84
N TYR A 93 3.95 7.98 5.64
CA TYR A 93 5.32 7.63 5.26
C TYR A 93 5.50 6.11 5.20
N GLY A 94 6.38 5.64 4.33
CA GLY A 94 6.89 4.27 4.34
C GLY A 94 8.41 4.29 4.43
N ARG A 95 9.01 3.56 5.37
CA ARG A 95 10.47 3.37 5.46
C ARG A 95 10.78 1.88 5.59
N GLY A 96 11.91 1.46 5.03
CA GLY A 96 12.50 0.15 5.30
C GLY A 96 13.48 0.22 6.46
N THR A 97 13.39 -0.73 7.39
CA THR A 97 14.41 -1.01 8.43
C THR A 97 15.38 -2.09 7.93
N LYS A 98 16.65 -2.04 8.35
CA LYS A 98 17.69 -3.06 8.03
C LYS A 98 17.86 -4.00 9.24
N ILE A 99 17.74 -5.31 9.04
CA ILE A 99 17.87 -6.35 10.08
C ILE A 99 18.47 -7.63 9.44
N SER A 100 19.07 -8.49 10.27
CA SER A 100 19.68 -9.79 9.91
C SER A 100 18.66 -10.76 9.31
N THR A 101 19.03 -11.44 8.23
CA THR A 101 18.09 -12.04 7.28
C THR A 101 18.67 -13.27 6.56
N PRO A 102 17.82 -14.21 6.09
CA PRO A 102 18.24 -15.43 5.39
C PRO A 102 19.04 -15.18 4.11
N GLU A 103 19.83 -16.14 3.66
CA GLU A 103 20.82 -16.05 2.55
C GLU A 103 20.27 -15.44 1.25
N SER A 104 19.01 -15.70 0.88
CA SER A 104 18.34 -15.06 -0.28
C SER A 104 18.21 -13.53 -0.17
N TRP A 105 18.20 -13.02 1.06
CA TRP A 105 18.20 -11.59 1.36
C TRP A 105 19.61 -11.00 1.28
N GLU A 106 20.67 -11.75 1.59
CA GLU A 106 22.03 -11.23 1.42
C GLU A 106 22.32 -10.93 -0.06
N THR A 107 21.77 -11.76 -0.97
CA THR A 107 21.89 -11.57 -2.41
C THR A 107 21.03 -10.42 -2.94
N GLU A 108 19.75 -10.35 -2.56
CA GLU A 108 18.79 -9.37 -3.12
C GLU A 108 18.61 -8.09 -2.29
N LYS A 109 19.09 -8.09 -1.03
CA LYS A 109 18.94 -7.04 0.00
C LYS A 109 17.50 -6.60 0.27
N LYS A 110 16.51 -7.47 0.01
CA LYS A 110 15.07 -7.16 0.12
C LYS A 110 14.25 -8.34 0.61
N ALA A 111 13.13 -8.00 1.25
CA ALA A 111 12.12 -8.97 1.66
C ALA A 111 11.48 -9.64 0.45
N GLY A 112 11.67 -10.96 0.36
CA GLY A 112 11.03 -11.76 -0.67
C GLY A 112 9.50 -11.66 -0.57
N ASN A 113 8.83 -11.64 -1.73
CA ASN A 113 7.37 -11.60 -1.85
C ASN A 113 6.65 -12.68 -1.02
N GLN A 114 7.30 -13.82 -0.80
CA GLN A 114 6.75 -14.93 -0.04
C GLN A 114 6.72 -14.65 1.46
N TRP A 115 7.76 -14.01 2.02
CA TRP A 115 7.79 -13.61 3.43
C TRP A 115 6.65 -12.63 3.73
N PHE A 116 6.49 -11.59 2.88
CA PHE A 116 5.45 -10.59 3.07
C PHE A 116 4.03 -11.19 3.04
N ARG A 117 3.81 -12.21 2.20
CA ARG A 117 2.54 -12.96 2.17
C ARG A 117 2.28 -13.72 3.46
N CYS A 118 3.30 -14.39 4.01
CA CYS A 118 3.18 -15.10 5.28
C CYS A 118 2.95 -14.13 6.45
N PHE A 119 3.74 -13.06 6.53
CA PHE A 119 3.60 -11.98 7.51
C PHE A 119 2.18 -11.39 7.48
N LYS A 120 1.70 -10.98 6.30
CA LYS A 120 0.35 -10.44 6.15
C LYS A 120 -0.75 -11.44 6.51
N ALA A 121 -0.56 -12.72 6.20
CA ALA A 121 -1.53 -13.76 6.55
C ALA A 121 -1.61 -13.98 8.07
N GLY A 122 -0.48 -13.86 8.78
CA GLY A 122 -0.42 -13.91 10.24
C GLY A 122 -1.13 -12.74 10.92
N TYR A 123 -0.94 -11.52 10.40
CA TYR A 123 -1.52 -10.30 10.97
C TYR A 123 -2.75 -9.80 10.21
N LYS A 124 -3.52 -10.69 9.57
CA LYS A 124 -4.71 -10.35 8.76
C LYS A 124 -5.79 -9.57 9.51
N ASP A 125 -5.83 -9.74 10.84
CA ASP A 125 -6.82 -9.12 11.73
C ASP A 125 -6.40 -7.70 12.11
N ARG A 126 -5.09 -7.39 12.11
CA ARG A 126 -4.55 -6.05 12.42
C ARG A 126 -4.19 -5.22 11.19
N LEU A 127 -3.70 -5.87 10.13
CA LEU A 127 -3.14 -5.20 8.96
C LEU A 127 -3.94 -5.48 7.67
N SER A 128 -4.07 -4.44 6.85
CA SER A 128 -4.69 -4.51 5.53
C SER A 128 -3.85 -3.74 4.51
N LEU A 129 -3.90 -4.16 3.24
CA LEU A 129 -3.32 -3.36 2.14
C LEU A 129 -4.38 -2.36 1.69
N ARG A 130 -4.02 -1.09 1.63
CA ARG A 130 -4.90 0.00 1.21
C ARG A 130 -4.24 0.80 0.09
N LYS A 131 -5.08 1.27 -0.83
CA LYS A 131 -4.69 2.34 -1.75
C LYS A 131 -4.87 3.66 -1.00
N PRO A 132 -3.83 4.48 -0.87
CA PRO A 132 -3.96 5.72 -0.13
C PRO A 132 -4.81 6.70 -0.94
N GLN A 133 -5.74 7.38 -0.28
CA GLN A 133 -6.66 8.33 -0.88
C GLN A 133 -6.10 9.75 -0.73
N VAL A 134 -6.14 10.50 -1.82
CA VAL A 134 -5.67 11.88 -1.84
C VAL A 134 -6.52 12.71 -0.87
N THR A 135 -5.88 13.38 0.09
CA THR A 135 -6.56 14.14 1.15
C THR A 135 -6.09 15.61 1.13
N SER A 136 -6.94 16.54 0.69
CA SER A 136 -6.64 17.99 0.66
C SER A 136 -6.91 18.71 2.00
N LEU A 137 -7.88 18.26 2.78
CA LEU A 137 -8.44 19.01 3.91
C LEU A 137 -7.41 19.32 5.01
N SER A 138 -6.59 18.34 5.40
CA SER A 138 -5.56 18.51 6.44
C SER A 138 -4.42 19.44 6.01
N ARG A 139 -4.24 19.67 4.70
CA ARG A 139 -3.24 20.63 4.19
C ARG A 139 -3.73 22.06 4.30
N MET A 140 -5.00 22.35 4.02
CA MET A 140 -5.52 23.72 4.16
C MET A 140 -5.36 24.26 5.59
N THR A 141 -5.56 23.40 6.60
CA THR A 141 -5.42 23.79 8.01
C THR A 141 -3.96 23.87 8.49
N ALA A 142 -3.03 23.12 7.86
CA ALA A 142 -1.63 23.06 8.27
C ALA A 142 -0.68 23.95 7.44
N PHE A 143 -1.10 24.46 6.28
CA PHE A 143 -0.34 25.40 5.43
C PHE A 143 -0.34 26.83 6.00
N ASN A 144 0.12 26.98 7.24
CA ASN A 144 0.42 28.30 7.83
C ASN A 144 1.92 28.60 7.65
N LYS A 145 2.28 29.88 7.48
CA LYS A 145 3.65 30.38 7.40
C LYS A 145 4.55 29.80 8.50
N GLU A 146 4.07 29.76 9.73
CA GLU A 146 4.83 29.22 10.88
C GLU A 146 5.10 27.71 10.75
N HIS A 147 4.09 26.93 10.35
CA HIS A 147 4.22 25.49 10.15
C HIS A 147 5.13 25.15 8.96
N VAL A 148 5.02 25.90 7.86
CA VAL A 148 5.88 25.74 6.68
C VAL A 148 7.34 26.07 7.04
N LYS A 149 7.58 27.16 7.77
CA LYS A 149 8.91 27.54 8.24
C LYS A 149 9.52 26.46 9.13
N LEU A 150 8.74 25.94 10.09
CA LEU A 150 9.17 24.87 10.99
C LEU A 150 9.44 23.55 10.25
N PHE A 151 8.65 23.23 9.22
CA PHE A 151 8.88 22.05 8.39
C PHE A 151 10.22 22.13 7.68
N PHE A 152 10.47 23.22 6.94
CA PHE A 152 11.71 23.38 6.18
C PHE A 152 12.93 23.48 7.09
N SER A 153 12.84 24.13 8.25
CA SER A 153 13.95 24.17 9.20
C SER A 153 14.35 22.77 9.69
N LYS A 154 13.37 21.93 10.03
CA LYS A 154 13.61 20.53 10.43
C LYS A 154 14.11 19.68 9.27
N LEU A 155 13.58 19.91 8.06
CA LEU A 155 14.01 19.20 6.86
C LEU A 155 15.49 19.48 6.57
N THR A 156 15.91 20.75 6.60
CA THR A 156 17.30 21.16 6.37
C THR A 156 18.25 20.54 7.39
N ASP A 157 17.89 20.53 8.69
CA ASP A 157 18.69 19.87 9.75
C ASP A 157 18.85 18.36 9.50
N LYS A 158 17.81 17.69 9.02
CA LYS A 158 17.88 16.25 8.71
C LYS A 158 18.69 15.97 7.45
N TYR A 159 18.56 16.79 6.41
CA TYR A 159 19.36 16.64 5.20
C TYR A 159 20.85 16.87 5.46
N SER A 160 21.21 17.87 6.27
CA SER A 160 22.61 18.12 6.64
C SER A 160 23.20 16.99 7.50
N ARG A 161 22.42 16.44 8.42
CA ARG A 161 22.88 15.36 9.32
C ARG A 161 23.03 14.00 8.63
N TYR A 162 22.13 13.66 7.71
CA TYR A 162 22.05 12.30 7.15
C TYR A 162 22.40 12.20 5.66
N SER A 163 22.79 13.30 5.01
CA SER A 163 23.17 13.35 3.58
C SER A 163 22.18 12.60 2.68
N LEU A 164 20.88 12.84 2.90
CA LEU A 164 19.81 12.11 2.22
C LEU A 164 19.78 12.51 0.73
N GLN A 165 19.80 11.52 -0.16
CA GLN A 165 19.60 11.76 -1.59
C GLN A 165 18.09 11.79 -1.95
N PRO A 166 17.68 12.60 -2.95
CA PRO A 166 16.27 12.69 -3.39
C PRO A 166 15.66 11.37 -3.85
N THR A 167 16.49 10.39 -4.23
CA THR A 167 16.09 9.07 -4.73
C THR A 167 15.42 8.18 -3.68
N CYS A 168 15.46 8.54 -2.39
CA CYS A 168 14.85 7.77 -1.31
C CYS A 168 13.35 8.03 -1.12
N ILE A 169 12.74 8.96 -1.86
CA ILE A 169 11.31 9.28 -1.76
C ILE A 169 10.54 8.38 -2.73
N HIS A 170 10.08 7.24 -2.24
CA HIS A 170 9.20 6.36 -3.00
C HIS A 170 7.74 6.79 -2.83
N GLU A 171 6.99 6.84 -3.94
CA GLU A 171 5.54 6.95 -3.93
C GLU A 171 4.91 5.55 -3.97
N PRO A 172 4.52 4.97 -2.82
CA PRO A 172 3.91 3.65 -2.82
C PRO A 172 2.50 3.70 -3.42
N SER A 173 2.23 2.81 -4.38
CA SER A 173 0.88 2.61 -4.93
C SER A 173 -0.09 1.97 -3.94
N THR A 174 0.44 1.22 -2.96
CA THR A 174 -0.31 0.60 -1.87
C THR A 174 0.49 0.65 -0.57
N VAL A 175 -0.20 0.90 0.54
CA VAL A 175 0.39 1.00 1.88
C VAL A 175 -0.24 -0.04 2.78
N THR A 176 0.57 -0.65 3.66
CA THR A 176 0.07 -1.52 4.71
C THR A 176 -0.39 -0.65 5.88
N ALA A 177 -1.67 -0.73 6.23
CA ALA A 177 -2.28 0.08 7.27
C ALA A 177 -3.17 -0.76 8.18
N GLU A 178 -3.56 -0.18 9.30
CA GLU A 178 -4.49 -0.78 10.25
C GLU A 178 -5.82 -1.16 9.58
N ARG A 179 -6.36 -2.34 9.92
CA ARG A 179 -7.51 -2.95 9.23
C ARG A 179 -8.77 -2.07 9.30
N GLU A 180 -9.02 -1.45 10.45
CA GLU A 180 -10.23 -0.68 10.74
C GLU A 180 -10.23 0.72 10.12
N VAL A 181 -9.07 1.19 9.66
CA VAL A 181 -8.95 2.50 9.02
C VAL A 181 -9.52 2.45 7.60
N LYS A 182 -10.61 3.19 7.39
CA LYS A 182 -11.30 3.26 6.08
C LYS A 182 -10.54 4.10 5.04
N GLN A 183 -9.80 5.11 5.49
CA GLN A 183 -9.06 6.03 4.62
C GLN A 183 -7.62 6.18 5.11
N VAL A 184 -6.67 5.81 4.26
CA VAL A 184 -5.25 6.11 4.47
C VAL A 184 -4.94 7.32 3.62
N GLY A 185 -4.48 8.40 4.24
CA GLY A 185 -4.20 9.63 3.52
C GLY A 185 -3.00 9.48 2.58
N ARG A 186 -3.08 10.09 1.41
CA ARG A 186 -1.91 10.51 0.63
C ARG A 186 -1.90 12.02 0.58
N PHE A 187 -0.72 12.60 0.74
CA PHE A 187 -0.51 14.01 0.42
C PHE A 187 -0.64 14.19 -1.10
N GLY A 188 -1.69 14.89 -1.52
CA GLY A 188 -1.95 15.24 -2.91
C GLY A 188 -3.20 16.11 -3.04
N GLU A 189 -3.37 16.74 -4.18
CA GLU A 189 -4.54 17.61 -4.45
C GLU A 189 -5.76 16.74 -4.75
N SER A 190 -6.76 16.78 -3.88
CA SER A 190 -8.04 16.11 -4.12
C SER A 190 -9.04 17.13 -4.62
N GLY A 191 -9.54 16.91 -5.84
CA GLY A 191 -10.55 17.75 -6.47
C GLY A 191 -10.35 17.84 -7.98
N ILE A 192 -11.26 18.55 -8.63
CA ILE A 192 -11.07 19.01 -10.01
C ILE A 192 -10.19 20.26 -9.94
N ASN A 193 -8.95 20.14 -10.37
CA ASN A 193 -8.05 21.28 -10.45
C ASN A 193 -8.40 22.17 -11.66
N VAL A 194 -8.19 23.46 -11.51
CA VAL A 194 -8.34 24.47 -12.58
C VAL A 194 -6.98 25.06 -12.83
N THR A 195 -6.54 25.07 -14.09
CA THR A 195 -5.25 25.66 -14.45
C THR A 195 -5.44 27.17 -14.61
N LEU A 196 -4.65 27.96 -13.86
CA LEU A 196 -4.62 29.41 -13.97
C LEU A 196 -3.44 29.82 -14.85
N ILE A 197 -3.70 30.53 -15.93
CA ILE A 197 -2.68 31.25 -16.70
C ILE A 197 -2.78 32.72 -16.34
N ALA A 198 -1.71 33.24 -15.74
CA ALA A 198 -1.58 34.65 -15.39
C ALA A 198 -0.31 35.21 -16.04
N CYS A 199 -0.45 36.35 -16.70
CA CYS A 199 0.67 37.04 -17.34
C CYS A 199 0.85 38.40 -16.69
N GLY A 200 2.07 38.70 -16.26
CA GLY A 200 2.42 39.97 -15.65
C GLY A 200 3.72 40.52 -16.23
N SER A 201 3.80 41.83 -16.38
CA SER A 201 5.03 42.54 -16.70
C SER A 201 5.80 42.89 -15.42
N ALA A 202 7.12 43.06 -15.54
CA ALA A 202 7.96 43.49 -14.42
C ALA A 202 7.58 44.88 -13.85
N ALA A 203 6.86 45.69 -14.63
CA ALA A 203 6.33 46.99 -14.19
C ALA A 203 5.02 46.87 -13.36
N GLY A 204 4.54 45.65 -13.10
CA GLY A 204 3.32 45.40 -12.30
C GLY A 204 2.02 45.52 -13.09
N VAL A 205 2.07 45.50 -14.42
CA VAL A 205 0.89 45.44 -15.28
C VAL A 205 0.52 43.98 -15.50
N PHE A 206 -0.75 43.62 -15.30
CA PHE A 206 -1.24 42.26 -15.42
C PHE A 206 -2.26 42.13 -16.55
N ILE A 207 -2.13 41.09 -17.37
CA ILE A 207 -3.17 40.67 -18.30
C ILE A 207 -4.21 39.88 -17.49
N PRO A 208 -5.53 40.12 -17.70
CA PRO A 208 -6.56 39.35 -17.02
C PRO A 208 -6.33 37.86 -17.14
N SER A 209 -6.53 37.11 -16.04
CA SER A 209 -6.17 35.71 -16.00
C SER A 209 -7.10 34.81 -16.82
N LEU A 210 -6.54 33.72 -17.35
CA LEU A 210 -7.28 32.65 -18.01
C LEU A 210 -7.42 31.45 -17.08
N PHE A 211 -8.65 30.95 -16.93
CA PHE A 211 -8.96 29.73 -16.19
C PHE A 211 -9.25 28.58 -17.15
N VAL A 212 -8.46 27.50 -17.11
CA VAL A 212 -8.72 26.28 -17.88
C VAL A 212 -9.29 25.21 -16.97
N PHE A 213 -10.57 24.90 -17.18
CA PHE A 213 -11.32 23.90 -16.41
C PHE A 213 -11.17 22.51 -17.05
N LEU A 214 -11.08 21.46 -16.21
CA LEU A 214 -11.12 20.06 -16.65
C LEU A 214 -12.54 19.65 -17.06
N LEU A 215 -13.04 20.21 -18.16
CA LEU A 215 -14.41 20.07 -18.66
C LEU A 215 -14.42 20.08 -20.19
N VAL A 216 -15.55 19.68 -20.79
CA VAL A 216 -15.77 19.81 -22.24
C VAL A 216 -16.33 21.18 -22.60
N TYR A 217 -17.16 21.75 -21.71
CA TYR A 217 -17.82 23.03 -21.93
C TYR A 217 -17.72 23.89 -20.66
N ILE A 218 -17.42 25.17 -20.85
CA ILE A 218 -17.46 26.16 -19.78
C ILE A 218 -18.88 26.70 -19.61
N LYS A 219 -19.29 26.97 -18.36
CA LYS A 219 -20.54 27.64 -18.04
C LYS A 219 -20.24 29.03 -17.49
N SER A 220 -21.06 30.03 -17.84
CA SER A 220 -20.86 31.44 -17.45
C SER A 220 -20.68 31.66 -15.94
N HIS A 221 -21.38 30.88 -15.11
CA HIS A 221 -21.28 31.00 -13.65
C HIS A 221 -19.96 30.48 -13.05
N MET A 222 -19.12 29.78 -13.82
CA MET A 222 -17.82 29.27 -13.33
C MET A 222 -16.79 30.38 -13.12
N LEU A 223 -17.00 31.55 -13.74
CA LEU A 223 -16.21 32.76 -13.54
C LEU A 223 -16.88 33.75 -12.58
N LYS A 224 -17.90 33.31 -11.84
CA LYS A 224 -18.56 34.16 -10.84
C LYS A 224 -17.54 34.54 -9.76
N ASN A 225 -17.35 35.84 -9.55
CA ASN A 225 -16.33 36.44 -8.68
C ASN A 225 -14.87 36.35 -9.19
N ALA A 226 -14.65 36.01 -10.46
CA ALA A 226 -13.34 36.20 -11.08
C ALA A 226 -13.04 37.70 -11.26
N LEU A 227 -11.76 38.04 -11.44
CA LEU A 227 -11.35 39.42 -11.71
C LEU A 227 -11.99 39.90 -13.02
N GLY A 228 -12.36 41.18 -13.09
CA GLY A 228 -12.91 41.77 -14.31
C GLY A 228 -11.96 41.58 -15.50
N GLY A 229 -12.47 41.03 -16.60
CA GLY A 229 -11.69 40.68 -17.79
C GLY A 229 -11.11 39.26 -17.79
N SER A 230 -11.23 38.49 -16.70
CA SER A 230 -10.81 37.08 -16.70
C SER A 230 -11.64 36.25 -17.68
N THR A 231 -10.96 35.41 -18.45
CA THR A 231 -11.57 34.51 -19.43
C THR A 231 -11.48 33.08 -18.92
N GLY A 232 -12.38 32.22 -19.39
CA GLY A 232 -12.34 30.80 -19.06
C GLY A 232 -12.44 29.92 -20.30
N ALA A 233 -11.69 28.83 -20.28
CA ALA A 233 -11.68 27.79 -21.30
C ALA A 233 -11.93 26.42 -20.66
N ALA A 234 -12.38 25.47 -21.47
CA ALA A 234 -12.62 24.09 -21.03
C ALA A 234 -11.76 23.14 -21.87
N ASN A 235 -11.04 22.24 -21.20
CA ASN A 235 -10.31 21.16 -21.85
C ASN A 235 -10.49 19.84 -21.08
N LYS A 236 -10.66 18.72 -21.78
CA LYS A 236 -10.75 17.38 -21.17
C LYS A 236 -9.53 17.00 -20.33
N SER A 237 -8.36 17.54 -20.66
CA SER A 237 -7.14 17.32 -19.90
C SER A 237 -6.97 18.28 -18.71
N GLY A 238 -7.74 19.38 -18.66
CA GLY A 238 -7.54 20.49 -17.73
C GLY A 238 -6.31 21.35 -18.01
N TRP A 239 -5.54 21.06 -19.06
CA TRP A 239 -4.35 21.82 -19.47
C TRP A 239 -4.66 22.76 -20.63
N SER A 240 -3.86 23.82 -20.80
CA SER A 240 -3.94 24.66 -21.99
C SER A 240 -3.45 23.93 -23.24
N ASN A 241 -3.90 24.36 -24.41
CA ASN A 241 -3.42 23.92 -25.72
C ASN A 241 -3.11 25.16 -26.60
N SER A 242 -2.66 24.92 -27.84
CA SER A 242 -2.36 25.99 -28.81
C SER A 242 -3.54 26.92 -28.99
N ASP A 243 -4.73 26.38 -29.17
CA ASP A 243 -5.92 27.12 -29.58
C ASP A 243 -6.44 27.98 -28.43
N ILE A 244 -6.49 27.43 -27.21
CA ILE A 244 -6.86 28.15 -25.99
C ILE A 244 -5.86 29.28 -25.72
N SER A 245 -4.57 29.02 -25.92
CA SER A 245 -3.53 30.03 -25.71
C SER A 245 -3.59 31.13 -26.76
N PHE A 246 -3.79 30.76 -28.03
CA PHE A 246 -3.89 31.69 -29.15
C PHE A 246 -5.10 32.61 -28.99
N ASN A 247 -6.29 32.05 -28.73
CA ASN A 247 -7.52 32.84 -28.52
C ASN A 247 -7.43 33.74 -27.29
N PHE A 248 -6.63 33.38 -26.28
CA PHE A 248 -6.43 34.21 -25.11
C PHE A 248 -5.52 35.43 -25.38
N PHE A 249 -4.46 35.26 -26.17
CA PHE A 249 -3.55 36.36 -26.51
C PHE A 249 -4.04 37.21 -27.69
N TYR A 250 -4.83 36.63 -28.58
CA TYR A 250 -5.37 37.26 -29.77
C TYR A 250 -6.89 37.03 -29.86
N PRO A 251 -7.68 37.68 -28.99
CA PRO A 251 -9.14 37.64 -29.09
C PRO A 251 -9.59 38.34 -30.39
N GLU A 252 -10.58 37.77 -31.07
CA GLU A 252 -11.27 38.39 -32.23
C GLU A 252 -12.05 39.65 -31.84
#